data_AF-A0A7W2TDD4-F1
#
_entry.id   AF-A0A7W2TDD4-F1
#
_cell.length_a   1.000
_cell.length_b   1.000
_cell.length_c   1.000
_cell.angle_alpha   90.00
_cell.angle_beta   90.00
_cell.angle_gamma   90.00
#
_symmetry.space_group_name_H-M   'P 1'
#
loop_
_entity.id
_entity.type
_entity.pdbx_description
1 polymer ?
#
loop_
_entity_poly.entity_id
_entity_poly.type
_entity_poly.pdbx_seq_one_letter_code
_entity_poly.pdbx_strand_id
1 'polypeptide(L)'
;MYSKFLDYKLTFTLSILFMYPGIAVYSSLHNNFEKLFAFTIAALIGVFFFYQSYSIFKSVRGFLKRVIISTLLVSGSLCVAAISPEAKNAFAGAILFLFIPSMFISIYLLYKSKPALKVKALYKRAYNKPIKQD
;
A
#
# COMPACT_ATOMS: atom_id res chain seq x y z
N MET A 1 0.08 24.40 -0.48
CA MET A 1 1.12 23.45 -0.96
C MET A 1 1.27 22.23 -0.03
N TYR A 2 1.35 22.44 1.30
CA TYR A 2 1.56 21.39 2.31
C TYR A 2 0.49 20.27 2.35
N SER A 3 -0.79 20.58 2.11
CA SER A 3 -1.89 19.59 2.10
C SER A 3 -1.80 18.54 0.99
N LYS A 4 -1.27 18.91 -0.21
CA LYS A 4 -1.07 17.96 -1.31
C LYS A 4 0.10 17.02 -1.01
N PHE A 5 1.18 17.54 -0.43
CA PHE A 5 2.34 16.74 -0.04
C PHE A 5 1.99 15.67 1.01
N LEU A 6 1.17 16.02 2.02
CA LEU A 6 0.67 15.04 2.99
C LEU A 6 -0.19 13.94 2.35
N ASP A 7 -0.98 14.28 1.33
CA ASP A 7 -1.77 13.31 0.59
C ASP A 7 -0.87 12.35 -0.22
N TYR A 8 0.20 12.85 -0.83
CA TYR A 8 1.20 12.01 -1.50
C TYR A 8 1.96 11.13 -0.50
N LYS A 9 2.40 11.67 0.63
CA LYS A 9 3.10 10.90 1.68
C LYS A 9 2.22 9.77 2.21
N LEU A 10 0.94 10.05 2.50
CA LEU A 10 0.00 9.05 2.97
C LEU A 10 -0.28 7.98 1.90
N THR A 11 -0.49 8.39 0.65
CA THR A 11 -0.69 7.47 -0.48
C THR A 11 0.51 6.58 -0.71
N PHE A 12 1.71 7.15 -0.72
CA PHE A 12 2.95 6.39 -0.85
C PHE A 12 3.07 5.36 0.29
N THR A 13 2.88 5.79 1.53
CA THR A 13 2.97 4.94 2.73
C THR A 13 2.00 3.77 2.67
N LEU A 14 0.74 3.99 2.28
CA LEU A 14 -0.26 2.93 2.21
C LEU A 14 -0.02 2.01 1.01
N SER A 15 0.26 2.58 -0.17
CA SER A 15 0.50 1.80 -1.40
C SER A 15 1.68 0.85 -1.27
N ILE A 16 2.80 1.31 -0.71
CA ILE A 16 3.98 0.47 -0.59
C ILE A 16 3.75 -0.69 0.38
N LEU A 17 2.98 -0.50 1.46
CA LEU A 17 2.67 -1.57 2.41
C LEU A 17 1.88 -2.72 1.80
N PHE A 18 0.85 -2.43 1.01
CA PHE A 18 0.00 -3.49 0.48
C PHE A 18 0.54 -4.10 -0.83
N MET A 19 1.41 -3.38 -1.56
CA MET A 19 1.99 -3.85 -2.83
C MET A 19 3.34 -4.56 -2.66
N TYR A 20 4.19 -4.08 -1.74
CA TYR A 20 5.58 -4.51 -1.67
C TYR A 20 5.76 -6.03 -1.49
N PRO A 21 5.03 -6.74 -0.60
CA PRO A 21 5.24 -8.17 -0.43
C PRO A 21 5.07 -8.96 -1.73
N GLY A 22 4.05 -8.62 -2.54
CA GLY A 22 3.84 -9.22 -3.85
C GLY A 22 4.92 -8.86 -4.86
N ILE A 23 5.36 -7.59 -4.89
CA ILE A 23 6.44 -7.13 -5.77
C ILE A 23 7.76 -7.84 -5.43
N ALA A 24 8.04 -8.06 -4.15
CA ALA A 24 9.23 -8.74 -3.69
C ALA A 24 9.26 -10.19 -4.17
N VAL A 25 8.15 -10.92 -4.00
CA VAL A 25 8.01 -12.30 -4.51
C VAL A 25 8.12 -12.34 -6.04
N TYR A 26 7.40 -11.47 -6.74
CA TYR A 26 7.42 -11.41 -8.21
C TYR A 26 8.84 -11.16 -8.73
N SER A 27 9.55 -10.16 -8.17
CA SER A 27 10.91 -9.80 -8.58
C SER A 27 11.91 -10.90 -8.25
N SER A 28 11.76 -11.57 -7.11
CA SER A 28 12.61 -12.69 -6.72
C SER A 28 12.44 -13.89 -7.64
N LEU A 29 11.22 -14.25 -8.02
CA LEU A 29 10.94 -15.39 -8.90
C LEU A 29 11.43 -15.16 -10.34
N HIS A 30 11.44 -13.91 -10.81
CA HIS A 30 11.87 -13.54 -12.15
C HIS A 30 13.33 -13.03 -12.19
N ASN A 31 14.14 -13.29 -11.15
CA ASN A 31 15.55 -12.90 -11.04
C ASN A 31 15.83 -11.40 -11.25
N ASN A 32 14.87 -10.53 -10.96
CA ASN A 32 14.96 -9.07 -11.11
C ASN A 32 15.50 -8.41 -9.83
N PHE A 33 16.74 -8.73 -9.45
CA PHE A 33 17.32 -8.31 -8.16
C PHE A 33 17.54 -6.80 -8.03
N GLU A 34 17.86 -6.09 -9.12
CA GLU A 34 18.02 -4.63 -9.11
C GLU A 34 16.71 -3.93 -8.72
N LYS A 35 15.59 -4.38 -9.30
CA LYS A 35 14.25 -3.87 -8.98
C LYS A 35 13.87 -4.22 -7.56
N LEU A 36 14.14 -5.46 -7.13
CA LEU A 36 13.89 -5.91 -5.77
C LEU A 36 14.59 -4.99 -4.76
N PHE A 37 15.87 -4.67 -4.98
CA PHE A 37 16.64 -3.77 -4.11
C PHE A 37 16.03 -2.37 -4.03
N ALA A 38 15.71 -1.75 -5.18
CA ALA A 38 15.10 -0.43 -5.23
C ALA A 38 13.74 -0.40 -4.50
N PHE A 39 12.88 -1.40 -4.72
CA PHE A 39 11.60 -1.50 -4.03
C PHE A 39 11.74 -1.79 -2.54
N THR A 40 12.78 -2.52 -2.12
CA THR A 40 13.07 -2.78 -0.70
C THR A 40 13.40 -1.47 0.02
N ILE A 41 14.25 -0.62 -0.56
CA ILE A 41 14.57 0.70 0.00
C ILE A 41 13.30 1.55 0.10
N ALA A 42 12.49 1.60 -0.97
CA ALA A 42 11.22 2.32 -0.95
C ALA A 42 10.26 1.79 0.14
N ALA A 43 10.22 0.47 0.33
CA ALA A 43 9.42 -0.17 1.37
C ALA A 43 9.89 0.18 2.77
N LEU A 44 11.20 0.23 3.04
CA LEU A 44 11.73 0.66 4.33
C LEU A 44 11.33 2.10 4.65
N ILE A 45 11.41 3.01 3.68
CA ILE A 45 10.95 4.40 3.84
C ILE A 45 9.44 4.44 4.13
N GLY A 46 8.66 3.63 3.40
CA GLY A 46 7.23 3.48 3.62
C GLY A 46 6.87 2.98 5.02
N VAL A 47 7.52 1.91 5.46
CA VAL A 47 7.34 1.32 6.80
C VAL A 47 7.72 2.33 7.88
N PHE A 48 8.79 3.10 7.69
CA PHE A 48 9.18 4.17 8.60
C PHE A 48 8.08 5.23 8.72
N PHE A 49 7.52 5.73 7.61
CA PHE A 49 6.41 6.69 7.65
C PHE A 49 5.14 6.09 8.26
N PHE A 50 4.90 4.81 8.02
CA PHE A 50 3.77 4.11 8.62
C PHE A 50 3.92 4.03 10.13
N TYR A 51 5.11 3.64 10.61
CA TYR A 51 5.44 3.57 12.02
C TYR A 51 5.29 4.93 12.71
N GLN A 52 5.81 6.00 12.10
CA GLN A 52 5.67 7.37 12.60
C GLN A 52 4.20 7.78 12.80
N SER A 53 3.30 7.27 11.94
CA SER A 53 1.87 7.63 11.95
C SER A 53 0.97 6.53 12.51
N TYR A 54 1.56 5.50 13.13
CA TYR A 54 0.86 4.29 13.55
C TYR A 54 -0.25 4.56 14.57
N SER A 55 -0.03 5.52 15.48
CA SER A 55 -1.03 5.94 16.48
C SER A 55 -2.34 6.41 15.83
N ILE A 56 -2.24 7.14 14.71
CA ILE A 56 -3.38 7.63 13.93
C ILE A 56 -4.11 6.44 13.29
N PHE A 57 -3.39 5.51 12.67
CA PHE A 57 -3.99 4.34 12.03
C PHE A 57 -4.68 3.41 13.03
N LYS A 58 -4.10 3.24 14.22
CA LYS A 58 -4.68 2.46 15.32
C LYS A 58 -5.93 3.11 15.91
N SER A 59 -5.97 4.45 15.98
CA SER A 59 -7.13 5.18 16.53
C SER A 59 -8.42 5.02 15.71
N VAL A 60 -8.31 4.67 14.42
CA VAL A 60 -9.48 4.49 13.55
C VAL A 60 -9.85 3.01 13.51
N ARG A 61 -10.96 2.67 14.19
CA ARG A 61 -11.46 1.29 14.29
C ARG A 61 -11.59 0.63 12.91
N GLY A 62 -10.92 -0.50 12.75
CA GLY A 62 -11.00 -1.33 11.55
C GLY A 62 -10.13 -0.86 10.37
N PHE A 63 -9.38 0.23 10.48
CA PHE A 63 -8.48 0.66 9.40
C PHE A 63 -7.30 -0.30 9.21
N LEU A 64 -6.60 -0.68 10.29
CA LEU A 64 -5.50 -1.65 10.22
C LEU A 64 -5.94 -3.00 9.64
N LYS A 65 -7.15 -3.47 9.97
CA LYS A 65 -7.72 -4.69 9.36
C LYS A 65 -7.84 -4.55 7.85
N ARG A 66 -8.25 -3.38 7.35
CA ARG A 66 -8.33 -3.11 5.90
C ARG A 66 -6.94 -3.07 5.25
N VAL A 67 -5.92 -2.51 5.92
CA VAL A 67 -4.53 -2.57 5.44
C VAL A 67 -4.07 -4.02 5.27
N ILE A 68 -4.33 -4.87 6.27
CA ILE A 68 -3.98 -6.31 6.20
C ILE A 68 -4.73 -7.01 5.07
N ILE A 69 -6.06 -6.82 4.98
CA ILE A 69 -6.88 -7.42 3.91
C ILE A 69 -6.41 -6.97 2.53
N SER A 70 -6.14 -5.67 2.35
CA SER A 70 -5.63 -5.14 1.08
C SER A 70 -4.26 -5.69 0.72
N THR A 71 -3.38 -5.89 1.72
CA THR A 71 -2.07 -6.50 1.51
C THR A 71 -2.23 -7.94 1.03
N LEU A 72 -3.08 -8.74 1.69
CA LEU A 72 -3.35 -10.12 1.29
C LEU A 72 -3.97 -10.21 -0.11
N LEU A 73 -4.95 -9.35 -0.42
CA LEU A 73 -5.61 -9.32 -1.72
C LEU A 73 -4.62 -8.97 -2.84
N VAL A 74 -3.90 -7.85 -2.71
CA VAL A 74 -3.02 -7.36 -3.78
C VAL A 74 -1.74 -8.17 -3.88
N SER A 75 -1.06 -8.41 -2.76
CA SER A 75 0.18 -9.19 -2.79
C SER A 75 -0.10 -10.65 -3.12
N GLY A 76 -1.16 -11.24 -2.57
CA GLY A 76 -1.55 -12.62 -2.88
C GLY A 76 -1.90 -12.81 -4.35
N SER A 77 -2.68 -11.89 -4.93
CA SER A 77 -3.00 -11.94 -6.37
C SER A 77 -1.77 -11.76 -7.26
N LEU A 78 -0.82 -10.89 -6.87
CA LEU A 78 0.42 -10.73 -7.59
C LEU A 78 1.33 -11.97 -7.47
N CYS A 79 1.37 -12.63 -6.31
CA CYS A 79 2.07 -13.90 -6.14
C CYS A 79 1.49 -15.00 -7.05
N VAL A 80 0.16 -15.10 -7.14
CA VAL A 80 -0.51 -16.05 -8.05
C VAL A 80 -0.13 -15.74 -9.50
N ALA A 81 -0.11 -14.48 -9.89
CA ALA A 81 0.39 -14.10 -11.22
C ALA A 81 1.86 -14.49 -11.40
N ALA A 82 2.72 -14.26 -10.40
CA ALA A 82 4.15 -14.55 -10.47
C ALA A 82 4.49 -16.03 -10.71
N ILE A 83 3.67 -16.94 -10.20
CA ILE A 83 3.85 -18.39 -10.38
C ILE A 83 3.09 -18.95 -11.59
N SER A 84 2.24 -18.14 -12.21
CA SER A 84 1.41 -18.57 -13.33
C SER A 84 2.25 -18.70 -14.61
N PRO A 85 2.13 -19.80 -15.37
CA PRO A 85 2.86 -19.95 -16.63
C PRO A 85 2.53 -18.83 -17.62
N GLU A 86 3.55 -18.14 -18.12
CA GLU A 86 3.38 -17.07 -19.12
C GLU A 86 2.86 -17.62 -20.46
N ALA A 87 3.26 -18.84 -20.82
CA ALA A 87 3.04 -19.45 -22.14
C ALA A 87 1.58 -19.85 -22.47
N LYS A 88 0.58 -19.54 -21.63
CA LYS A 88 -0.81 -19.99 -21.83
C LYS A 88 -1.90 -18.97 -21.48
N ASN A 89 -1.61 -17.68 -21.57
CA ASN A 89 -2.51 -16.60 -21.12
C ASN A 89 -2.87 -16.65 -19.62
N ALA A 90 -2.39 -17.63 -18.86
CA ALA A 90 -2.69 -17.79 -17.43
C ALA A 90 -2.12 -16.63 -16.61
N PHE A 91 -0.92 -16.16 -16.96
CA PHE A 91 -0.36 -14.93 -16.41
C PHE A 91 -1.27 -13.72 -16.65
N ALA A 92 -1.65 -13.46 -17.90
CA ALA A 92 -2.53 -12.35 -18.26
C ALA A 92 -3.91 -12.48 -17.59
N GLY A 93 -4.45 -13.69 -17.49
CA GLY A 93 -5.68 -13.99 -16.78
C GLY A 93 -5.58 -13.70 -15.28
N ALA A 94 -4.49 -14.11 -14.62
CA ALA A 94 -4.26 -13.80 -13.21
C ALA A 94 -4.14 -12.29 -12.98
N ILE A 95 -3.49 -11.55 -13.90
CA ILE A 95 -3.44 -10.09 -13.81
C ILE A 95 -4.83 -9.47 -13.97
N LEU A 96 -5.55 -9.82 -15.04
CA LEU A 96 -6.83 -9.21 -15.40
C LEU A 96 -7.96 -9.55 -14.43
N PHE A 97 -8.07 -10.81 -14.01
CA PHE A 97 -9.21 -11.31 -13.25
C PHE A 97 -8.96 -11.40 -11.75
N LEU A 98 -7.70 -11.33 -11.29
CA LEU A 98 -7.37 -11.41 -9.87
C LEU A 98 -6.66 -10.16 -9.36
N PHE A 99 -5.55 -9.75 -9.98
CA PHE A 99 -4.76 -8.61 -9.50
C PHE A 99 -5.48 -7.28 -9.67
N ILE A 100 -6.00 -6.99 -10.87
CA ILE A 100 -6.68 -5.71 -11.14
C ILE A 100 -7.92 -5.53 -10.23
N PRO A 101 -8.84 -6.50 -10.09
CA PRO A 101 -9.95 -6.37 -9.15
C PRO A 101 -9.48 -6.21 -7.70
N SER A 102 -8.45 -6.95 -7.27
CA SER A 102 -7.86 -6.83 -5.93
C SER A 102 -7.29 -5.45 -5.66
N MET A 103 -6.66 -4.83 -6.66
CA MET A 103 -6.18 -3.46 -6.63
C MET A 103 -7.33 -2.47 -6.48
N PHE A 104 -8.40 -2.58 -7.29
CA PHE A 104 -9.56 -1.69 -7.19
C PHE A 104 -10.23 -1.76 -5.82
N ILE A 105 -10.47 -2.97 -5.31
CA ILE A 105 -11.04 -3.18 -3.99
C ILE A 105 -10.16 -2.55 -2.92
N SER A 106 -8.84 -2.78 -2.99
CA SER A 106 -7.89 -2.25 -2.00
C SER A 106 -7.78 -0.73 -2.05
N ILE A 107 -7.79 -0.12 -3.23
CA ILE A 107 -7.83 1.33 -3.40
C ILE A 107 -9.09 1.90 -2.74
N TYR A 108 -10.25 1.28 -2.97
CA TYR A 108 -11.49 1.71 -2.33
C TYR A 108 -11.41 1.60 -0.81
N LEU A 109 -10.94 0.47 -0.28
CA LEU A 109 -10.83 0.22 1.15
C LEU A 109 -9.87 1.19 1.84
N LEU A 110 -8.75 1.53 1.22
CA LEU A 110 -7.68 2.33 1.82
C LEU A 110 -7.76 3.83 1.58
N TYR A 111 -8.50 4.27 0.55
CA TYR A 111 -8.55 5.69 0.19
C TYR A 111 -9.96 6.29 0.16
N LYS A 112 -11.00 5.50 -0.12
CA LYS A 112 -12.38 6.02 -0.30
C LYS A 112 -13.34 5.62 0.82
N SER A 113 -13.03 4.57 1.57
CA SER A 113 -13.90 4.08 2.65
C SER A 113 -14.04 5.09 3.80
N LYS A 114 -15.14 5.00 4.57
CA LYS A 114 -15.36 5.87 5.74
C LYS A 114 -14.17 5.87 6.73
N PRO A 115 -13.57 4.70 7.08
CA PRO A 115 -12.34 4.67 7.89
C PRO A 115 -11.15 5.38 7.24
N ALA A 116 -10.95 5.20 5.93
CA ALA A 116 -9.87 5.84 5.19
C ALA A 116 -9.98 7.38 5.21
N LEU A 117 -11.19 7.91 4.99
CA LEU A 117 -11.44 9.34 5.06
C LEU A 117 -11.19 9.91 6.46
N LYS A 118 -11.56 9.17 7.51
CA LYS A 118 -11.26 9.55 8.90
C LYS A 118 -9.75 9.57 9.18
N VAL A 119 -9.01 8.56 8.74
CA VAL A 119 -7.54 8.53 8.84
C VAL A 119 -6.93 9.73 8.12
N LYS A 120 -7.37 10.01 6.88
CA LYS A 120 -6.89 11.15 6.10
C LYS A 120 -7.11 12.48 6.82
N ALA A 121 -8.28 12.68 7.42
CA ALA A 121 -8.59 13.89 8.17
C ALA A 121 -7.70 14.04 9.42
N LEU A 122 -7.54 12.95 10.20
CA LEU A 122 -6.69 12.95 11.39
C LEU A 122 -5.21 13.15 11.05
N TYR A 123 -4.74 12.52 9.97
CA TYR A 123 -3.39 12.68 9.44
C TYR A 123 -3.12 14.15 9.10
N LYS A 124 -3.99 14.79 8.31
CA LYS A 124 -3.84 16.22 8.01
C LYS A 124 -3.85 17.08 9.26
N ARG A 125 -4.74 16.80 10.21
CA ARG A 125 -4.81 17.56 11.47
C ARG A 125 -3.54 17.44 12.30
N ALA A 126 -2.92 16.26 12.36
CA ALA A 126 -1.71 16.04 13.14
C ALA A 126 -0.51 16.81 12.56
N TYR A 127 -0.36 16.81 11.23
CA TYR A 127 0.79 17.44 10.56
C TYR A 127 0.59 18.91 10.19
N ASN A 128 -0.65 19.43 10.22
CA ASN A 128 -0.95 20.85 10.00
C ASN A 128 -1.06 21.66 11.29
N LYS A 129 -0.74 21.11 12.47
CA LYS A 129 -0.76 21.93 13.70
C LYS A 129 0.27 23.06 13.54
N PRO A 130 -0.10 24.33 13.74
CA PRO A 130 0.90 25.38 13.88
C PRO A 130 1.77 25.01 15.08
N ILE A 131 3.09 25.08 14.89
CA ILE A 131 4.05 25.04 15.99
C ILE A 131 3.60 26.17 16.91
N LYS A 132 3.04 25.84 18.08
CA LYS A 132 2.95 26.83 19.15
C LYS A 132 4.41 27.08 19.54
N GLN A 133 4.90 28.26 19.14
CA GLN A 133 6.07 28.84 19.77
C GLN A 133 5.61 29.20 21.18
N ASP A 134 5.93 28.33 22.13
CA ASP A 134 5.98 28.67 23.55
C ASP A 134 7.36 29.29 23.83
#